data_AF-A0A2G9R459-F1
#
_entry.id   AF-A0A2G9R459-F1
#
_cell.length_a   1.000
_cell.length_b   1.000
_cell.length_c   1.000
_cell.angle_alpha   90.00
_cell.angle_beta   90.00
_cell.angle_gamma   90.00
#
_symmetry.space_group_name_H-M   'P 1'
#
loop_
_entity.id
_entity.type
_entity.pdbx_description
1 polymer ?
#
loop_
_entity_poly.entity_id
_entity_poly.type
_entity_poly.pdbx_seq_one_letter_code
_entity_poly.pdbx_strand_id
1 'polypeptide(L)'
;MEYSDVSSTFTQLADTHFVQRCPVVEEKDGTEGRRPPIPSLVTNEKEMFSVPRVLLVGRGKRRRSSDEDEGAGQSKRPKKDSDTSQDDGIYWQINTERFHQHFRDQAIISAVSNKMDQTSSEIVRTMLRMSEVTTSSNAAHTQPLSSNEAPAGEVSEDRGDHRFHAGHGGRGGPATGDRGDDHSARTTAAGEPQTQRQ
;
A
#
# COMPACT_ATOMS: atom_id res chain seq x y z
N MET A 1 -18.43 -19.86 -2.24
CA MET A 1 -17.41 -19.12 -2.99
C MET A 1 -17.37 -19.66 -4.40
N GLU A 2 -17.61 -18.80 -5.38
CA GLU A 2 -17.54 -19.16 -6.80
C GLU A 2 -16.10 -19.01 -7.28
N TYR A 3 -15.67 -19.86 -8.22
CA TYR A 3 -14.30 -19.76 -8.74
C TYR A 3 -14.06 -18.46 -9.53
N SER A 4 -15.11 -17.85 -10.08
CA SER A 4 -15.07 -16.50 -10.66
C SER A 4 -14.61 -15.45 -9.66
N ASP A 5 -15.15 -15.46 -8.44
CA ASP A 5 -14.77 -14.51 -7.37
C ASP A 5 -13.30 -14.69 -6.98
N VAL A 6 -12.87 -15.95 -6.85
CA VAL A 6 -11.47 -16.30 -6.54
C VAL A 6 -10.55 -15.81 -7.65
N SER A 7 -10.89 -16.09 -8.91
CA SER A 7 -10.09 -15.65 -10.06
C SER A 7 -10.01 -14.13 -10.14
N SER A 8 -11.13 -13.42 -9.93
CA SER A 8 -11.15 -11.95 -9.94
C SER A 8 -10.28 -11.35 -8.84
N THR A 9 -10.38 -11.90 -7.62
CA THR A 9 -9.55 -11.45 -6.48
C THR A 9 -8.08 -11.73 -6.75
N PHE A 10 -7.76 -12.90 -7.30
CA PHE A 10 -6.39 -13.28 -7.64
C PHE A 10 -5.80 -12.37 -8.74
N THR A 11 -6.56 -12.07 -9.78
CA THR A 11 -6.17 -11.09 -10.81
C THR A 11 -5.92 -9.73 -10.19
N GLN A 12 -6.78 -9.25 -9.29
CA GLN A 12 -6.56 -7.98 -8.60
C GLN A 12 -5.27 -7.99 -7.77
N LEU A 13 -4.95 -9.09 -7.09
CA LEU A 13 -3.69 -9.23 -6.34
C LEU A 13 -2.46 -9.20 -7.27
N ALA A 14 -2.57 -9.78 -8.46
CA ALA A 14 -1.50 -9.76 -9.45
C ALA A 14 -1.33 -8.36 -10.06
N ASP A 15 -2.43 -7.70 -10.46
CA ASP A 15 -2.44 -6.35 -11.00
C ASP A 15 -1.90 -5.31 -10.01
N THR A 16 -2.10 -5.54 -8.71
CA THR A 16 -1.57 -4.69 -7.63
C THR A 16 -0.21 -5.16 -7.11
N HIS A 17 0.41 -6.12 -7.78
CA HIS A 17 1.74 -6.69 -7.53
C HIS A 17 1.93 -7.39 -6.18
N PHE A 18 0.86 -7.78 -5.47
CA PHE A 18 0.97 -8.53 -4.20
C PHE A 18 1.31 -10.01 -4.40
N VAL A 19 0.96 -10.56 -5.56
CA VAL A 19 1.41 -11.88 -6.01
C VAL A 19 2.15 -11.74 -7.33
N GLN A 20 3.13 -12.61 -7.56
CA GLN A 20 3.94 -12.63 -8.78
C GLN A 20 4.28 -14.07 -9.16
N ARG A 21 4.60 -14.30 -10.43
CA ARG A 21 5.10 -15.60 -10.89
C ARG A 21 6.49 -15.89 -10.31
N CYS A 22 6.76 -17.15 -10.04
CA CYS A 22 8.10 -17.63 -9.72
C CYS A 22 8.99 -17.56 -10.98
N PRO A 23 10.31 -17.39 -10.82
CA PRO A 23 11.26 -17.59 -11.91
C PRO A 23 11.13 -18.98 -12.52
N VAL A 24 11.22 -19.07 -13.85
CA VAL A 24 11.01 -20.32 -14.60
C VAL A 24 12.35 -20.89 -15.06
N VAL A 25 12.44 -22.21 -15.17
CA VAL A 25 13.64 -22.88 -15.68
C VAL A 25 13.84 -22.53 -17.16
N GLU A 26 15.06 -22.12 -17.51
CA GLU A 26 15.43 -21.88 -18.89
C GLU A 26 15.50 -23.21 -19.67
N GLU A 27 14.53 -23.45 -20.56
CA GLU A 27 14.57 -24.60 -21.47
C GLU A 27 15.52 -24.29 -22.63
N LYS A 28 16.78 -24.73 -22.52
CA LYS A 28 17.71 -24.72 -23.65
C LYS A 28 17.39 -25.88 -24.58
N ASP A 29 16.61 -25.61 -25.62
CA ASP A 29 16.40 -26.55 -26.72
C ASP A 29 17.72 -26.78 -27.47
N GLY A 30 18.21 -28.03 -27.45
CA GLY A 30 19.10 -28.53 -28.51
C GLY A 30 20.61 -28.33 -28.34
N THR A 31 21.20 -28.73 -27.21
CA THR A 31 22.60 -29.18 -27.23
C THR A 31 22.72 -30.46 -26.44
N GLU A 32 23.07 -31.57 -27.10
CA GLU A 32 23.47 -32.81 -26.44
C GLU A 32 24.66 -32.54 -25.52
N GLY A 33 24.36 -32.22 -24.27
CA GLY A 33 25.33 -31.77 -23.29
C GLY A 33 24.76 -31.97 -21.91
N ARG A 34 25.61 -32.50 -21.02
CA ARG A 34 25.34 -32.77 -19.60
C ARG A 34 24.46 -31.67 -18.99
N ARG A 35 23.23 -32.03 -18.59
CA ARG A 35 22.33 -31.12 -17.85
C ARG A 35 23.08 -30.55 -16.64
N PRO A 36 23.03 -29.22 -16.41
CA PRO A 36 23.68 -28.64 -15.25
C PRO A 36 23.04 -29.19 -13.96
N PRO A 37 23.82 -29.39 -12.88
CA PRO A 37 23.29 -29.89 -11.61
C PRO A 37 22.28 -28.94 -10.95
N ILE A 38 22.30 -27.66 -11.33
CA ILE A 38 21.38 -26.63 -10.87
C ILE A 38 20.74 -25.98 -12.10
N PRO A 39 19.40 -25.99 -12.23
CA PRO A 39 18.70 -25.30 -13.29
C PRO A 39 18.93 -23.79 -13.24
N SER A 40 19.16 -23.17 -14.41
CA SER A 40 19.15 -21.72 -14.56
C SER A 40 17.70 -21.25 -14.48
N LEU A 41 17.41 -20.32 -13.57
CA LEU A 41 16.09 -19.71 -13.43
C LEU A 41 16.11 -18.31 -14.06
N VAL A 42 15.16 -18.05 -14.92
CA VAL A 42 15.01 -16.77 -15.63
C VAL A 42 13.67 -16.15 -15.27
N THR A 43 13.68 -14.84 -15.02
CA THR A 43 12.48 -14.05 -14.77
C THR A 43 12.10 -13.30 -16.03
N ASN A 44 10.86 -13.48 -16.50
CA ASN A 44 10.29 -12.68 -17.58
C ASN A 44 9.46 -11.54 -16.98
N GLU A 45 9.98 -10.31 -17.01
CA GLU A 45 9.32 -9.13 -16.44
C GLU A 45 7.93 -8.87 -17.03
N LYS A 46 7.72 -9.15 -18.32
CA LYS A 46 6.43 -8.91 -19.00
C LYS A 46 5.33 -9.85 -18.51
N GLU A 47 5.70 -11.03 -18.05
CA GLU A 47 4.75 -12.06 -17.61
C GLU A 47 4.66 -12.20 -16.10
N MET A 48 5.55 -11.53 -15.36
CA MET A 48 5.69 -11.64 -13.91
C MET A 48 4.36 -11.45 -13.15
N PHE A 49 3.47 -10.60 -13.65
CA PHE A 49 2.18 -10.29 -13.05
C PHE A 49 0.98 -10.69 -13.93
N SER A 50 1.22 -11.31 -15.09
CA SER A 50 0.13 -11.67 -16.00
C SER A 50 -0.55 -12.96 -15.53
N VAL A 51 -1.87 -12.94 -15.38
CA VAL A 51 -2.64 -14.14 -15.02
C VAL A 51 -3.11 -14.87 -16.29
N PRO A 52 -2.78 -16.16 -16.48
CA PRO A 52 -3.30 -16.95 -17.59
C PRO A 52 -4.82 -16.99 -17.58
N ARG A 53 -5.44 -16.95 -18.77
CA ARG A 53 -6.90 -17.08 -18.89
C ARG A 53 -7.28 -18.55 -18.78
N VAL A 54 -7.53 -19.02 -17.56
CA VAL A 54 -8.02 -20.38 -17.31
C VAL A 54 -9.54 -20.34 -17.11
N LEU A 55 -10.26 -21.22 -17.79
CA LEU A 55 -11.72 -21.34 -17.66
C LEU A 55 -12.08 -22.15 -16.40
N LEU A 56 -11.93 -21.55 -15.21
CA LEU A 56 -12.37 -22.18 -13.96
C LEU A 56 -13.88 -22.00 -13.78
N VAL A 57 -14.65 -23.06 -14.05
CA VAL A 57 -16.09 -23.10 -13.80
C VAL A 57 -16.38 -24.09 -12.65
N GLY A 58 -17.18 -23.67 -11.68
CA GLY A 58 -17.64 -24.54 -10.60
C GLY A 58 -17.72 -23.87 -9.23
N ARG A 59 -18.02 -24.66 -8.21
CA ARG A 59 -18.07 -24.24 -6.81
C ARG A 59 -17.19 -25.14 -5.95
N GLY A 60 -16.54 -24.54 -4.95
CA GLY A 60 -15.73 -25.28 -3.98
C GLY A 60 -16.52 -26.39 -3.28
N LYS A 61 -15.93 -27.58 -3.17
CA LYS A 61 -16.56 -28.73 -2.53
C LYS A 61 -16.65 -28.50 -1.02
N ARG A 62 -17.87 -28.47 -0.46
CA ARG A 62 -18.08 -28.44 0.99
C ARG A 62 -17.65 -29.80 1.56
N ARG A 63 -16.66 -29.83 2.45
CA ARG A 63 -16.30 -31.05 3.18
C ARG A 63 -17.52 -31.52 3.98
N ARG A 64 -18.13 -32.63 3.57
CA ARG A 64 -18.96 -33.45 4.46
C ARG A 64 -17.99 -34.37 5.18
N SER A 65 -17.60 -34.03 6.41
CA SER A 65 -17.04 -35.01 7.32
C SER A 65 -18.19 -35.90 7.78
N SER A 66 -18.36 -37.06 7.15
CA SER A 66 -19.13 -38.16 7.71
C SER A 66 -18.11 -39.20 8.12
N ASP A 67 -17.82 -39.24 9.40
CA ASP A 67 -17.18 -40.37 10.07
C ASP A 67 -18.35 -41.19 10.62
N GLU A 68 -18.73 -42.28 9.93
CA GLU A 68 -19.38 -43.50 10.47
C GLU A 68 -19.31 -44.59 9.37
N ASP A 69 -18.37 -45.51 9.56
CA ASP A 69 -18.50 -46.97 9.47
C ASP A 69 -18.82 -47.72 8.15
N GLU A 70 -18.33 -48.96 8.13
CA GLU A 70 -18.03 -49.85 7.00
C GLU A 70 -19.15 -50.15 6.00
N GLY A 71 -18.79 -50.22 4.71
CA GLY A 71 -19.66 -50.74 3.66
C GLY A 71 -19.06 -50.68 2.26
N ALA A 72 -18.64 -51.83 1.77
CA ALA A 72 -18.06 -52.07 0.45
C ALA A 72 -18.80 -51.39 -0.73
N GLY A 73 -18.03 -50.91 -1.71
CA GLY A 73 -18.57 -50.45 -2.98
C GLY A 73 -17.49 -50.01 -3.96
N GLN A 74 -16.83 -50.98 -4.60
CA GLN A 74 -15.99 -50.75 -5.78
C GLN A 74 -16.78 -49.95 -6.83
N SER A 75 -16.51 -48.65 -6.92
CA SER A 75 -16.97 -47.82 -8.03
C SER A 75 -15.75 -47.31 -8.78
N LYS A 76 -15.60 -47.85 -9.99
CA LYS A 76 -14.55 -47.60 -10.98
C LYS A 76 -14.04 -46.16 -10.88
N ARG A 77 -12.75 -45.99 -10.53
CA ARG A 77 -12.06 -44.71 -10.63
C ARG A 77 -12.28 -44.19 -12.06
N PRO A 78 -13.02 -43.09 -12.29
CA PRO A 78 -13.03 -42.48 -13.60
C PRO A 78 -11.57 -42.10 -13.90
N LYS A 79 -11.08 -42.63 -15.01
CA LYS A 79 -9.78 -42.30 -15.57
C LYS A 79 -9.78 -40.78 -15.77
N LYS A 80 -9.09 -40.08 -14.87
CA LYS A 80 -8.88 -38.65 -14.94
C LYS A 80 -8.09 -38.43 -16.21
N ASP A 81 -8.76 -37.97 -17.26
CA ASP A 81 -8.09 -37.52 -18.47
C ASP A 81 -7.00 -36.55 -18.07
N SER A 82 -5.81 -36.82 -18.62
CA SER A 82 -4.64 -35.97 -18.56
C SER A 82 -4.90 -34.73 -19.43
N ASP A 83 -5.90 -33.94 -19.05
CA ASP A 83 -5.95 -32.55 -19.47
C ASP A 83 -4.78 -31.88 -18.75
N THR A 84 -3.69 -31.67 -19.49
CA THR A 84 -2.63 -30.76 -19.08
C THR A 84 -3.30 -29.46 -18.67
N SER A 85 -3.32 -29.19 -17.37
CA SER A 85 -3.91 -27.98 -16.81
C SER A 85 -3.27 -26.80 -17.53
N GLN A 86 -4.09 -25.86 -18.02
CA GLN A 86 -3.64 -24.77 -18.91
C GLN A 86 -2.60 -23.83 -18.27
N ASP A 87 -2.38 -23.97 -16.97
CA ASP A 87 -1.44 -23.27 -16.11
C ASP A 87 -0.28 -24.15 -15.60
N ASP A 88 -0.11 -25.37 -16.13
CA ASP A 88 1.00 -26.25 -15.72
C ASP A 88 2.36 -25.57 -15.99
N GLY A 89 3.25 -25.68 -15.00
CA GLY A 89 4.54 -24.97 -14.99
C GLY A 89 4.49 -23.50 -14.55
N ILE A 90 3.31 -22.91 -14.33
CA ILE A 90 3.17 -21.54 -13.83
C ILE A 90 2.96 -21.55 -12.32
N TYR A 91 4.04 -21.28 -11.60
CA TYR A 91 4.01 -21.17 -10.14
C TYR A 91 3.88 -19.71 -9.72
N TRP A 92 3.11 -19.48 -8.66
CA TRP A 92 2.90 -18.15 -8.07
C TRP A 92 3.46 -18.10 -6.67
N GLN A 93 4.00 -16.94 -6.30
CA GLN A 93 4.50 -16.64 -4.97
C GLN A 93 4.00 -15.27 -4.50
N ILE A 94 4.08 -15.06 -3.19
CA ILE A 94 3.82 -13.76 -2.58
C ILE A 94 4.98 -12.82 -2.91
N ASN A 95 4.67 -11.59 -3.32
CA ASN A 95 5.65 -10.53 -3.48
C ASN A 95 5.85 -9.80 -2.15
N THR A 96 6.83 -10.22 -1.35
CA THR A 96 7.09 -9.64 -0.02
C THR A 96 7.53 -8.17 -0.09
N GLU A 97 8.24 -7.78 -1.16
CA GLU A 97 8.68 -6.41 -1.38
C GLU A 97 7.48 -5.45 -1.48
N ARG A 98 6.41 -5.89 -2.15
CA ARG A 98 5.17 -5.13 -2.25
C ARG A 98 4.51 -4.90 -0.89
N PHE A 99 4.54 -5.89 0.00
CA PHE A 99 4.03 -5.74 1.35
C PHE A 99 4.86 -4.75 2.18
N HIS A 100 6.20 -4.79 2.08
CA HIS A 100 7.05 -3.83 2.77
C HIS A 100 6.77 -2.39 2.31
N GLN A 101 6.60 -2.17 1.00
CA GLN A 101 6.20 -0.88 0.45
C GLN A 101 4.84 -0.43 1.03
N HIS A 102 3.84 -1.32 1.06
CA HIS A 102 2.54 -1.00 1.63
C HIS A 102 2.61 -0.63 3.12
N PHE A 103 3.36 -1.38 3.93
CA PHE A 103 3.50 -1.09 5.36
C PHE A 103 4.24 0.22 5.62
N ARG A 104 5.28 0.52 4.83
CA ARG A 104 5.97 1.81 4.87
C ARG A 104 4.98 2.95 4.58
N ASP A 105 4.19 2.83 3.53
CA ASP A 105 3.25 3.86 3.13
C ASP A 105 2.16 4.07 4.20
N GLN A 106 1.62 2.99 4.78
CA GLN A 106 0.68 3.06 5.91
C GLN A 106 1.28 3.76 7.13
N ALA A 107 2.55 3.48 7.46
CA ALA A 107 3.24 4.12 8.57
C ALA A 107 3.41 5.63 8.33
N ILE A 108 3.78 6.03 7.12
CA ILE A 108 3.93 7.45 6.73
C ILE A 108 2.56 8.16 6.80
N ILE A 109 1.52 7.60 6.19
CA ILE A 109 0.17 8.17 6.17
C ILE A 109 -0.36 8.36 7.60
N SER A 110 -0.22 7.33 8.45
CA SER A 110 -0.62 7.39 9.85
C SER A 110 0.13 8.48 10.62
N ALA A 111 1.45 8.60 10.41
CA ALA A 111 2.25 9.63 11.05
C ALA A 111 1.81 11.05 10.63
N VAL A 112 1.50 11.27 9.35
CA VAL A 112 1.01 12.56 8.85
C VAL A 112 -0.37 12.89 9.41
N SER A 113 -1.28 11.91 9.39
CA SER A 113 -2.64 12.07 9.95
C SER A 113 -2.61 12.48 11.43
N ASN A 114 -1.66 11.93 12.20
CA ASN A 114 -1.53 12.22 13.63
C ASN A 114 -0.86 13.58 13.92
N LYS A 115 -0.01 14.08 13.01
CA LYS A 115 0.78 15.31 13.23
C LYS A 115 0.22 16.56 12.57
N MET A 116 -0.54 16.40 11.49
CA MET A 116 -1.08 17.50 10.69
C MET A 116 -2.60 17.47 10.73
N ASP A 117 -3.22 16.78 9.79
CA ASP A 117 -4.66 16.57 9.70
C ASP A 117 -4.99 15.41 8.75
N GLN A 118 -6.25 15.04 8.71
CA GLN A 118 -6.73 13.97 7.82
C GLN A 118 -6.54 14.33 6.34
N THR A 119 -6.75 15.58 5.95
CA THR A 119 -6.67 16.03 4.55
C THR A 119 -5.25 15.90 4.02
N SER A 120 -4.25 16.35 4.78
CA SER A 120 -2.83 16.21 4.39
C SER A 120 -2.44 14.75 4.22
N SER A 121 -2.95 13.86 5.09
CA SER A 121 -2.68 12.43 4.98
C SER A 121 -3.25 11.80 3.70
N GLU A 122 -4.39 12.32 3.20
CA GLU A 122 -5.01 11.89 1.95
C GLU A 122 -4.21 12.31 0.72
N ILE A 123 -3.68 13.54 0.74
CA ILE A 123 -2.79 14.04 -0.31
C ILE A 123 -1.54 13.16 -0.38
N VAL A 124 -0.91 12.89 0.77
CA VAL A 124 0.26 12.00 0.86
C VAL A 124 -0.08 10.58 0.41
N ARG A 125 -1.24 10.02 0.79
CA ARG A 125 -1.71 8.71 0.32
C ARG A 125 -1.80 8.69 -1.20
N THR A 126 -2.36 9.73 -1.80
CA THR A 126 -2.50 9.83 -3.26
C THR A 126 -1.14 9.90 -3.94
N MET A 127 -0.22 10.71 -3.43
CA MET A 127 1.15 10.80 -3.94
C MET A 127 1.89 9.46 -3.87
N LEU A 128 1.79 8.76 -2.74
CA LEU A 128 2.40 7.44 -2.56
C LEU A 128 1.76 6.41 -3.50
N ARG A 129 0.43 6.43 -3.64
CA ARG A 129 -0.34 5.54 -4.54
C ARG A 129 0.10 5.69 -6.00
N MET A 130 0.32 6.92 -6.47
CA MET A 130 0.82 7.20 -7.81
C MET A 130 2.28 6.74 -8.01
N SER A 131 3.08 6.75 -6.95
CA SER A 131 4.50 6.37 -6.98
C SER A 131 4.74 4.87 -6.85
N GLU A 132 3.68 4.07 -6.62
CA GLU A 132 3.78 2.66 -6.25
C GLU A 132 4.53 1.79 -7.26
N VAL A 133 4.36 2.06 -8.57
CA VAL A 133 4.92 1.24 -9.66
C VAL A 133 6.14 1.86 -10.33
N THR A 134 6.46 3.13 -10.01
CA THR A 134 7.56 3.87 -10.62
C THR A 134 8.75 4.04 -9.68
N THR A 135 8.59 3.68 -8.42
CA THR A 135 9.59 3.85 -7.36
C THR A 135 9.87 2.51 -6.67
N SER A 136 11.15 2.15 -6.54
CA SER A 136 11.57 0.97 -5.78
C SER A 136 11.18 1.09 -4.29
N SER A 137 10.90 -0.05 -3.65
CA SER A 137 10.54 -0.13 -2.22
C SER A 137 11.61 0.48 -1.29
N ASN A 138 12.89 0.42 -1.68
CA ASN A 138 14.03 0.91 -0.90
C ASN A 138 14.56 2.27 -1.37
N ALA A 139 13.90 2.93 -2.32
CA ALA A 139 14.33 4.24 -2.79
C ALA A 139 14.14 5.30 -1.68
N ALA A 140 15.14 6.17 -1.51
CA ALA A 140 15.08 7.28 -0.56
C ALA A 140 14.06 8.37 -0.97
N HIS A 141 13.79 8.49 -2.26
CA HIS A 141 12.89 9.49 -2.85
C HIS A 141 11.99 8.86 -3.91
N THR A 142 10.75 9.31 -3.98
CA THR A 142 9.85 9.02 -5.10
C THR A 142 10.17 9.91 -6.29
N GLN A 143 9.69 9.52 -7.46
CA GLN A 143 9.71 10.43 -8.60
C GLN A 143 8.90 11.70 -8.28
N PRO A 144 9.35 12.89 -8.70
CA PRO A 144 8.59 14.12 -8.53
C PRO A 144 7.23 14.02 -9.24
N LEU A 145 6.17 14.42 -8.56
CA LEU A 145 4.82 14.50 -9.12
C LEU A 145 4.45 15.97 -9.33
N SER A 146 3.76 16.27 -10.43
CA SER A 146 3.25 17.63 -10.66
C SER A 146 2.03 17.90 -9.77
N SER A 147 1.89 19.12 -9.27
CA SER A 147 0.72 19.54 -8.50
C SER A 147 -0.59 19.46 -9.29
N ASN A 148 -0.53 19.41 -10.63
CA ASN A 148 -1.72 19.21 -11.48
C ASN A 148 -2.15 17.74 -11.54
N GLU A 149 -1.25 16.81 -11.21
CA GLU A 149 -1.50 15.37 -11.22
C GLU A 149 -1.96 14.87 -9.85
N ALA A 150 -1.60 15.59 -8.77
CA ALA A 150 -2.21 15.42 -7.46
C ALA A 150 -3.53 16.21 -7.40
N PRO A 151 -4.68 15.60 -7.01
CA PRO A 151 -5.91 16.36 -6.86
C PRO A 151 -5.72 17.38 -5.74
N ALA A 152 -5.47 18.63 -6.11
CA ALA A 152 -5.58 19.77 -5.22
C ALA A 152 -7.05 19.80 -4.77
N GLY A 153 -7.29 19.57 -3.49
CA GLY A 153 -8.60 19.80 -2.91
C GLY A 153 -9.00 21.24 -3.21
N GLU A 154 -10.13 21.43 -3.88
CA GLU A 154 -10.81 22.72 -3.91
C GLU A 154 -11.19 23.07 -2.47
N VAL A 155 -10.28 23.76 -1.79
CA VAL A 155 -10.64 24.53 -0.61
C VAL A 155 -11.36 25.76 -1.15
N SER A 156 -12.69 25.70 -1.14
CA SER A 156 -13.54 26.88 -1.29
C SER A 156 -13.23 27.84 -0.14
N GLU A 157 -12.26 28.73 -0.34
CA GLU A 157 -12.14 29.95 0.44
C GLU A 157 -13.31 30.87 0.07
N ASP A 158 -14.41 30.73 0.82
CA ASP A 158 -15.49 31.69 0.87
C ASP A 158 -14.93 33.03 1.39
N ARG A 159 -14.47 33.88 0.47
CA ARG A 159 -14.13 35.27 0.74
C ARG A 159 -15.43 36.05 0.97
N GLY A 160 -15.93 35.95 2.20
CA GLY A 160 -16.90 36.87 2.78
C GLY A 160 -16.29 38.27 2.91
N ASP A 161 -16.54 39.07 1.88
CA ASP A 161 -16.21 40.48 1.74
C ASP A 161 -17.02 41.33 2.76
N HIS A 162 -16.40 41.71 3.88
CA HIS A 162 -16.95 42.74 4.78
C HIS A 162 -16.02 43.96 4.87
N ARG A 163 -16.12 44.73 3.79
CA ARG A 163 -15.88 46.17 3.66
C ARG A 163 -16.15 46.95 4.96
N PHE A 164 -15.10 47.57 5.48
CA PHE A 164 -15.13 48.62 6.50
C PHE A 164 -16.07 49.77 6.08
N HIS A 165 -17.04 50.10 6.93
CA HIS A 165 -17.74 51.38 6.89
C HIS A 165 -17.45 52.14 8.18
N ALA A 166 -16.64 53.20 8.05
CA ALA A 166 -16.52 54.23 9.07
C ALA A 166 -17.82 55.06 9.11
N GLY A 167 -18.35 55.30 10.31
CA GLY A 167 -19.53 56.13 10.54
C GLY A 167 -19.60 56.59 12.00
N HIS A 168 -19.39 57.89 12.19
CA HIS A 168 -19.43 58.62 13.45
C HIS A 168 -20.73 58.48 14.26
N GLY A 169 -20.61 58.53 15.60
CA GLY A 169 -21.58 59.25 16.44
C GLY A 169 -21.87 58.65 17.82
N GLY A 170 -21.47 59.37 18.89
CA GLY A 170 -22.34 59.55 20.06
C GLY A 170 -21.97 58.93 21.41
N ARG A 171 -21.16 59.67 22.18
CA ARG A 171 -21.32 60.08 23.60
C ARG A 171 -21.82 59.07 24.67
N GLY A 172 -21.00 58.95 25.73
CA GLY A 172 -21.45 58.66 27.11
C GLY A 172 -20.29 58.22 28.02
N GLY A 173 -19.69 59.13 28.79
CA GLY A 173 -18.64 58.82 29.80
C GLY A 173 -19.20 58.32 31.14
N PRO A 174 -18.55 58.61 32.29
CA PRO A 174 -17.24 58.09 32.74
C PRO A 174 -17.31 57.52 34.18
N ALA A 175 -16.33 56.72 34.63
CA ALA A 175 -15.91 56.59 36.04
C ALA A 175 -14.66 55.69 36.18
N THR A 176 -13.48 56.25 36.46
CA THR A 176 -12.72 56.19 37.74
C THR A 176 -12.08 54.84 38.08
N GLY A 177 -10.75 54.74 37.97
CA GLY A 177 -9.86 54.49 39.13
C GLY A 177 -9.48 53.00 39.21
N ASP A 178 -8.32 52.53 39.63
CA ASP A 178 -7.23 53.12 40.41
C ASP A 178 -6.00 52.17 40.31
N ARG A 179 -4.87 52.67 40.81
CA ARG A 179 -3.47 52.23 40.77
C ARG A 179 -3.12 50.90 41.46
N GLY A 180 -1.90 50.45 41.14
CA GLY A 180 -1.00 49.58 41.93
C GLY A 180 -0.17 48.70 40.97
N ASP A 181 1.08 49.04 40.61
CA ASP A 181 2.32 48.89 41.39
C ASP A 181 2.35 47.53 42.13
N ASP A 182 3.34 46.64 42.04
CA ASP A 182 4.78 46.88 41.96
C ASP A 182 5.58 45.56 41.75
N HIS A 183 6.84 45.74 41.31
CA HIS A 183 8.08 44.99 41.61
C HIS A 183 8.40 43.51 41.26
N SER A 184 9.51 43.40 40.50
CA SER A 184 10.73 42.57 40.73
C SER A 184 10.65 41.04 40.55
N ALA A 185 11.63 40.29 40.01
CA ALA A 185 13.08 40.43 39.74
C ALA A 185 13.46 39.49 38.57
N ARG A 186 14.34 39.83 37.60
CA ARG A 186 15.82 39.72 37.54
C ARG A 186 16.45 38.45 38.15
N THR A 187 17.06 37.59 37.32
CA THR A 187 18.40 36.91 37.41
C THR A 187 18.52 35.83 36.31
N THR A 188 19.35 35.95 35.26
CA THR A 188 20.80 35.67 35.08
C THR A 188 21.25 34.21 34.95
N ALA A 189 22.17 34.01 33.98
CA ALA A 189 23.21 32.97 33.82
C ALA A 189 22.77 31.59 33.29
N ALA A 190 23.21 31.13 32.12
CA ALA A 190 24.59 30.76 31.68
C ALA A 190 25.10 29.47 32.33
N GLY A 191 25.40 28.46 31.51
CA GLY A 191 26.08 27.24 31.94
C GLY A 191 26.04 26.08 30.93
N GLU A 192 26.79 26.17 29.83
CA GLU A 192 27.54 24.99 29.33
C GLU A 192 28.67 24.70 30.33
N PRO A 193 29.09 23.43 30.53
CA PRO A 193 30.27 22.98 29.79
C PRO A 193 30.30 21.50 29.35
N GLN A 194 31.22 21.29 28.42
CA GLN A 194 31.77 20.10 27.80
C GLN A 194 32.26 18.96 28.74
N THR A 195 32.67 17.85 28.07
CA THR A 195 33.58 16.75 28.46
C THR A 195 32.96 15.59 29.24
N GLN A 196 33.34 14.30 29.08
CA GLN A 196 34.53 13.70 28.49
C GLN A 196 34.27 12.21 28.16
N ARG A 197 35.08 11.71 27.22
CA ARG A 197 35.40 10.30 26.94
C ARG A 197 35.37 9.35 28.15
N GLN A 198 34.91 8.11 27.94
CA GLN A 198 35.78 6.91 27.90
C GLN A 198 35.25 5.94 26.85
#